data_AF-A0A176EVC3-F1
#
_entry.id   AF-A0A176EVC3-F1
#
_cell.length_a   1.000
_cell.length_b   1.000
_cell.length_c   1.000
_cell.angle_alpha   90.00
_cell.angle_beta   90.00
_cell.angle_gamma   90.00
#
_symmetry.space_group_name_H-M   'P 1'
#
loop_
_entity.id
_entity.type
_entity.pdbx_description
1 polymer ?
#
loop_
_entity_poly.entity_id
_entity_poly.type
_entity_poly.pdbx_seq_one_letter_code
_entity_poly.pdbx_strand_id
1 'polypeptide(L)'
;MWDFSLGGALGMMARTFPFILLRMAVYFGITLGYILVTGAGAGIGYGVGGFGDADFRASTTMWGGFAGFGIFGAIMYWVREYILYIVKAGHIAVLIELIDGKPMPEGRGQIAHATAVVKERFPQASVLFAIDQLIKGVIKAISGLVRGILGILPIPGVQQISSIFSAFMRVAVGFVDEVILAYAIRTNSENSWMSAKQALVLYGQNYKIMLKNAAWLALIVYGLGLLVFLVMLAPAALVVYMMPGAWAAGGVVFALLFAWSVKAALLEPFAIACMMQVYFRTIEGQTPNPEWEAKLEQMSGKFRELKDRALGTAGEEATRGGDARPA
;
A
#
# COMPACT_ATOMS: atom_id res chain seq x y z
N MET A 1 -0.59 25.95 0.32
CA MET A 1 0.74 25.74 0.91
C MET A 1 0.57 24.82 2.11
N TRP A 2 1.24 23.68 2.02
CA TRP A 2 1.16 22.47 2.83
C TRP A 2 2.15 22.52 4.01
N ASP A 3 2.04 21.57 4.93
CA ASP A 3 2.72 21.54 6.24
C ASP A 3 3.87 20.51 6.30
N PHE A 4 4.22 19.86 5.19
CA PHE A 4 5.36 18.93 5.07
C PHE A 4 6.58 19.55 4.36
N SER A 5 7.78 19.05 4.69
CA SER A 5 9.02 19.43 4.02
C SER A 5 9.37 18.44 2.90
N LEU A 6 9.36 18.94 1.65
CA LEU A 6 9.78 18.18 0.47
C LEU A 6 11.26 17.77 0.58
N GLY A 7 12.14 18.71 0.93
CA GLY A 7 13.57 18.45 1.09
C GLY A 7 13.85 17.45 2.22
N GLY A 8 13.13 17.56 3.34
CA GLY A 8 13.21 16.59 4.44
C GLY A 8 12.76 15.19 4.02
N ALA A 9 11.65 15.09 3.29
CA ALA A 9 11.15 13.81 2.77
C ALA A 9 12.11 13.17 1.75
N LEU A 10 12.67 13.96 0.82
CA LEU A 10 13.68 13.49 -0.12
C LEU A 10 14.97 13.06 0.59
N GLY A 11 15.40 13.80 1.61
CA GLY A 11 16.53 13.44 2.45
C GLY A 11 16.32 12.10 3.18
N MET A 12 15.09 11.84 3.65
CA MET A 12 14.75 10.53 4.20
C MET A 12 14.82 9.42 3.14
N MET A 13 14.30 9.65 1.93
CA MET A 13 14.41 8.67 0.83
C MET A 13 15.88 8.34 0.50
N ALA A 14 16.77 9.34 0.52
CA ALA A 14 18.20 9.11 0.31
C ALA A 14 18.82 8.27 1.44
N ARG A 15 18.45 8.53 2.71
CA ARG A 15 18.93 7.77 3.88
C ARG A 15 18.34 6.37 3.97
N THR A 16 17.19 6.11 3.33
CA THR A 16 16.54 4.80 3.26
C THR A 16 16.67 4.16 1.89
N PHE A 17 17.68 4.58 1.09
CA PHE A 17 17.93 4.02 -0.23
C PHE A 17 18.03 2.48 -0.27
N PRO A 18 18.62 1.78 0.73
CA PRO A 18 18.57 0.32 0.80
C PRO A 18 17.15 -0.27 0.76
N PHE A 19 16.17 0.39 1.40
CA PHE A 19 14.76 0.00 1.33
C PHE A 19 14.13 0.30 -0.02
N ILE A 20 14.52 1.38 -0.68
CA ILE A 20 14.06 1.68 -2.04
C ILE A 20 14.55 0.60 -3.01
N LEU A 21 15.82 0.20 -2.91
CA LEU A 21 16.37 -0.92 -3.67
C LEU A 21 15.63 -2.23 -3.40
N LEU A 22 15.37 -2.55 -2.12
CA LEU A 22 14.62 -3.74 -1.73
C LEU A 22 13.20 -3.73 -2.34
N ARG A 23 12.50 -2.60 -2.29
CA ARG A 23 11.18 -2.45 -2.91
C ARG A 23 11.25 -2.66 -4.42
N MET A 24 12.19 -2.03 -5.11
CA MET A 24 12.39 -2.22 -6.54
C MET A 24 12.67 -3.69 -6.87
N ALA A 25 13.54 -4.36 -6.11
CA ALA A 25 13.87 -5.76 -6.30
C ALA A 25 12.63 -6.67 -6.12
N VAL A 26 11.77 -6.38 -5.14
CA VAL A 26 10.52 -7.14 -4.93
C VAL A 26 9.53 -6.91 -6.07
N TYR A 27 9.27 -5.66 -6.47
CA TYR A 27 8.35 -5.38 -7.59
C TYR A 27 8.87 -6.00 -8.90
N PHE A 28 10.14 -5.80 -9.20
CA PHE A 28 10.77 -6.37 -10.38
C PHE A 28 10.81 -7.91 -10.33
N GLY A 29 11.10 -8.50 -9.17
CA GLY A 29 11.11 -9.95 -8.96
C GLY A 29 9.74 -10.59 -9.21
N ILE A 30 8.65 -9.93 -8.80
CA ILE A 30 7.28 -10.38 -9.10
C ILE A 30 7.04 -10.35 -10.61
N THR A 31 7.39 -9.24 -11.28
CA THR A 31 7.25 -9.11 -12.74
C THR A 31 8.07 -10.15 -13.49
N LEU A 32 9.33 -10.34 -13.08
CA LEU A 32 10.22 -11.35 -13.66
C LEU A 32 9.65 -12.76 -13.46
N GLY A 33 9.08 -13.05 -12.29
CA GLY A 33 8.37 -14.31 -12.03
C GLY A 33 7.21 -14.55 -12.99
N TYR A 34 6.39 -13.53 -13.28
CA TYR A 34 5.32 -13.64 -14.29
C TYR A 34 5.90 -13.98 -15.66
N ILE A 35 6.96 -13.30 -16.09
CA ILE A 35 7.59 -13.54 -17.39
C ILE A 35 8.16 -14.96 -17.47
N LEU A 36 8.92 -15.37 -16.46
CA LEU A 36 9.60 -16.67 -16.45
C LEU A 36 8.61 -17.83 -16.38
N VAL A 37 7.60 -17.77 -15.51
CA VAL A 37 6.64 -18.88 -15.35
C VAL A 37 5.68 -18.97 -16.53
N THR A 38 5.26 -17.83 -17.10
CA THR A 38 4.48 -17.81 -18.35
C THR A 38 5.31 -18.36 -19.51
N GLY A 39 6.58 -17.95 -19.63
CA GLY A 39 7.49 -18.44 -20.66
C GLY A 39 7.80 -19.92 -20.52
N ALA A 40 8.04 -20.41 -19.29
CA ALA A 40 8.23 -21.83 -19.00
C ALA A 40 6.97 -22.65 -19.32
N GLY A 41 5.78 -22.14 -18.94
CA GLY A 41 4.51 -22.76 -19.31
C GLY A 41 4.33 -22.86 -20.82
N ALA A 42 4.61 -21.80 -21.56
CA ALA A 42 4.58 -21.80 -23.02
C ALA A 42 5.62 -22.79 -23.60
N GLY A 43 6.82 -22.85 -23.05
CA GLY A 43 7.87 -23.79 -23.46
C GLY A 43 7.48 -25.26 -23.22
N ILE A 44 6.85 -25.57 -22.09
CA ILE A 44 6.28 -26.91 -21.83
C ILE A 44 5.18 -27.22 -22.84
N GLY A 45 4.28 -26.26 -23.08
CA GLY A 45 3.22 -26.37 -24.09
C GLY A 45 3.76 -26.63 -25.49
N TYR A 46 4.81 -25.91 -25.89
CA TYR A 46 5.53 -26.13 -27.15
C TYR A 46 6.14 -27.53 -27.24
N GLY A 47 6.75 -28.01 -26.16
CA GLY A 47 7.30 -29.37 -26.07
C GLY A 47 6.23 -30.44 -26.27
N VAL A 48 5.06 -30.30 -25.62
CA VAL A 48 3.90 -31.18 -25.82
C VAL A 48 3.34 -31.07 -27.24
N GLY A 49 3.31 -29.87 -27.80
CA GLY A 49 2.90 -29.60 -29.17
C GLY A 49 3.82 -30.21 -30.24
N GLY A 50 5.01 -30.69 -29.86
CA GLY A 50 5.90 -31.43 -30.75
C GLY A 50 5.31 -32.74 -31.27
N PHE A 51 4.30 -33.29 -30.59
CA PHE A 51 3.63 -34.54 -30.96
C PHE A 51 2.46 -34.37 -31.95
N GLY A 52 2.13 -33.14 -32.35
CA GLY A 52 1.04 -32.85 -33.29
C GLY A 52 1.48 -31.95 -34.46
N ASP A 53 0.47 -31.49 -35.19
CA ASP A 53 0.65 -30.54 -36.30
C ASP A 53 0.93 -29.11 -35.82
N ALA A 54 1.09 -28.19 -36.77
CA ALA A 54 1.43 -26.80 -36.47
C ALA A 54 0.34 -26.10 -35.64
N ASP A 55 -0.93 -26.38 -35.92
CA ASP A 55 -2.07 -25.79 -35.21
C ASP A 55 -2.17 -26.33 -33.78
N PHE A 56 -1.97 -27.64 -33.60
CA PHE A 56 -1.89 -28.26 -32.27
C PHE A 56 -0.73 -27.69 -31.46
N ARG A 57 0.44 -27.50 -32.08
CA ARG A 57 1.60 -26.89 -31.42
C ARG A 57 1.37 -25.45 -31.01
N ALA A 58 0.77 -24.65 -31.89
CA ALA A 58 0.41 -23.27 -31.57
C ALA A 58 -0.58 -23.22 -30.40
N SER A 59 -1.62 -24.05 -30.44
CA SER A 59 -2.65 -24.15 -29.40
C SER A 59 -2.05 -24.57 -28.04
N THR A 60 -1.26 -25.64 -28.01
CA THR A 60 -0.64 -26.16 -26.78
C THR A 60 0.40 -25.18 -26.21
N THR A 61 1.18 -24.49 -27.04
CA THR A 61 2.07 -23.40 -26.61
C THR A 61 1.29 -22.27 -25.95
N MET A 62 0.19 -21.82 -26.59
CA MET A 62 -0.65 -20.75 -26.06
C MET A 62 -1.27 -21.14 -24.71
N TRP A 63 -1.88 -22.32 -24.63
CA TRP A 63 -2.49 -22.82 -23.40
C TRP A 63 -1.48 -23.09 -22.28
N GLY A 64 -0.28 -23.57 -22.63
CA GLY A 64 0.84 -23.69 -21.69
C GLY A 64 1.22 -22.33 -21.09
N GLY A 65 1.30 -21.29 -21.93
CA GLY A 65 1.53 -19.92 -21.48
C GLY A 65 0.42 -19.40 -20.56
N PHE A 66 -0.84 -19.57 -20.95
CA PHE A 66 -1.99 -19.20 -20.11
C PHE A 66 -2.01 -19.93 -18.77
N ALA A 67 -1.70 -21.24 -18.76
CA ALA A 67 -1.61 -22.02 -17.54
C ALA A 67 -0.48 -21.51 -16.64
N GLY A 68 0.72 -21.25 -17.18
CA GLY A 68 1.83 -20.67 -16.45
C GLY A 68 1.48 -19.32 -15.82
N PHE A 69 0.88 -18.42 -16.61
CA PHE A 69 0.39 -17.12 -16.13
C PHE A 69 -0.66 -17.26 -15.04
N GLY A 70 -1.65 -18.14 -15.24
CA GLY A 70 -2.76 -18.36 -14.31
C GLY A 70 -2.32 -18.96 -12.98
N ILE A 71 -1.46 -19.98 -13.01
CA ILE A 71 -0.91 -20.63 -11.81
C ILE A 71 -0.06 -19.64 -11.01
N PHE A 72 0.87 -18.94 -11.68
CA PHE A 72 1.70 -17.94 -11.00
C PHE A 72 0.84 -16.80 -10.45
N GLY A 73 -0.15 -16.34 -11.21
CA GLY A 73 -1.08 -15.32 -10.77
C GLY A 73 -1.90 -15.73 -9.55
N ALA A 74 -2.35 -16.97 -9.48
CA ALA A 74 -3.05 -17.51 -8.32
C ALA A 74 -2.16 -17.54 -7.08
N ILE A 75 -0.91 -18.00 -7.20
CA ILE A 75 0.06 -17.98 -6.09
C ILE A 75 0.35 -16.54 -5.64
N MET A 76 0.66 -15.67 -6.60
CA MET A 76 1.00 -14.28 -6.32
C MET A 76 -0.17 -13.49 -5.75
N TYR A 77 -1.41 -13.84 -6.05
CA TYR A 77 -2.57 -13.20 -5.44
C TYR A 77 -2.52 -13.24 -3.90
N TRP A 78 -2.13 -14.38 -3.32
CA TRP A 78 -1.99 -14.54 -1.88
C TRP A 78 -0.67 -13.99 -1.34
N VAL A 79 0.44 -14.27 -2.03
CA VAL A 79 1.79 -13.97 -1.53
C VAL A 79 2.14 -12.49 -1.66
N ARG A 80 1.67 -11.83 -2.73
CA ARG A 80 2.02 -10.44 -3.04
C ARG A 80 1.64 -9.49 -1.92
N GLU A 81 0.42 -9.61 -1.39
CA GLU A 81 -0.06 -8.69 -0.37
C GLU A 81 0.82 -8.78 0.87
N TYR A 82 1.16 -10.00 1.29
CA TYR A 82 2.06 -10.26 2.42
C TYR A 82 3.45 -9.65 2.22
N ILE A 83 4.12 -9.96 1.09
CA ILE A 83 5.50 -9.50 0.85
C ILE A 83 5.55 -7.97 0.76
N LEU A 84 4.66 -7.37 -0.03
CA LEU A 84 4.63 -5.91 -0.22
C LEU A 84 4.35 -5.18 1.08
N TYR A 85 3.48 -5.75 1.91
CA TYR A 85 3.11 -5.15 3.16
C TYR A 85 4.22 -5.23 4.22
N ILE A 86 4.94 -6.35 4.32
CA ILE A 86 6.10 -6.43 5.24
C ILE A 86 7.19 -5.45 4.86
N VAL A 87 7.54 -5.36 3.57
CA VAL A 87 8.54 -4.40 3.09
C VAL A 87 8.07 -2.96 3.33
N LYS A 88 6.76 -2.72 3.22
CA LYS A 88 6.14 -1.43 3.53
C LYS A 88 6.25 -1.09 5.02
N ALA A 89 5.84 -1.98 5.91
CA ALA A 89 5.91 -1.80 7.36
C ALA A 89 7.36 -1.60 7.83
N GLY A 90 8.31 -2.38 7.31
CA GLY A 90 9.72 -2.22 7.61
C GLY A 90 10.25 -0.85 7.18
N HIS A 91 9.88 -0.37 5.98
CA HIS A 91 10.30 0.97 5.56
C HIS A 91 9.69 2.07 6.45
N ILE A 92 8.42 1.93 6.84
CA ILE A 92 7.76 2.86 7.78
C ILE A 92 8.49 2.91 9.12
N ALA A 93 8.88 1.75 9.67
CA ALA A 93 9.62 1.69 10.93
C ALA A 93 10.91 2.51 10.90
N VAL A 94 11.69 2.39 9.82
CA VAL A 94 12.91 3.19 9.62
C VAL A 94 12.62 4.67 9.43
N LEU A 95 11.56 5.02 8.69
CA LEU A 95 11.19 6.41 8.49
C LEU A 95 10.79 7.10 9.80
N ILE A 96 10.15 6.38 10.73
CA ILE A 96 9.81 6.90 12.06
C ILE A 96 11.07 7.20 12.86
N GLU A 97 12.04 6.29 12.87
CA GLU A 97 13.31 6.52 13.57
C GLU A 97 14.04 7.74 13.02
N LEU A 98 14.01 7.96 11.70
CA LEU A 98 14.52 9.18 11.08
C LEU A 98 13.73 10.44 11.46
N ILE A 99 12.39 10.36 11.55
CA ILE A 99 11.54 11.46 12.03
C ILE A 99 11.85 11.81 13.48
N ASP A 100 12.13 10.81 14.32
CA ASP A 100 12.51 10.97 15.72
C ASP A 100 13.98 11.36 15.91
N GLY A 101 14.76 11.51 14.83
CA GLY A 101 16.18 11.88 14.88
C GLY A 101 17.11 10.81 15.45
N LYS A 102 16.67 9.54 15.48
CA LYS A 102 17.46 8.41 15.97
C LYS A 102 18.57 8.03 14.97
N PRO A 103 19.72 7.53 15.45
CA PRO A 103 20.75 6.99 14.57
C PRO A 103 20.23 5.75 13.84
N MET A 104 20.49 5.66 12.54
CA MET A 104 20.09 4.51 11.71
C MET A 104 21.29 3.62 11.38
N PRO A 105 21.16 2.29 11.42
CA PRO A 105 22.14 1.40 10.82
C PRO A 105 22.26 1.66 9.31
N GLU A 106 23.48 1.69 8.80
CA GLU A 106 23.75 1.92 7.38
C GLU A 106 23.64 0.63 6.54
N GLY A 107 23.39 0.81 5.23
CA GLY A 107 23.41 -0.27 4.25
C GLY A 107 22.39 -1.39 4.54
N ARG A 108 22.83 -2.65 4.40
CA ARG A 108 21.94 -3.82 4.56
C ARG A 108 21.46 -4.03 6.00
N GLY A 109 22.19 -3.52 7.00
CA GLY A 109 21.80 -3.60 8.42
C GLY A 109 20.47 -2.91 8.72
N GLN A 110 20.12 -1.91 7.91
CA GLN A 110 18.86 -1.17 8.00
C GLN A 110 17.63 -2.09 7.85
N ILE A 111 17.70 -3.10 6.96
CA ILE A 111 16.60 -4.03 6.70
C ILE A 111 16.41 -4.99 7.87
N ALA A 112 17.51 -5.51 8.43
CA ALA A 112 17.48 -6.40 9.58
C ALA A 112 16.93 -5.68 10.82
N HIS A 113 17.39 -4.45 11.05
CA HIS A 113 16.89 -3.58 12.12
C HIS A 113 15.38 -3.33 12.00
N ALA A 114 14.90 -2.90 10.84
CA ALA A 114 13.47 -2.66 10.67
C ALA A 114 12.63 -3.94 10.81
N THR A 115 13.16 -5.08 10.37
CA THR A 115 12.51 -6.37 10.56
C THR A 115 12.38 -6.70 12.04
N ALA A 116 13.41 -6.41 12.85
CA ALA A 116 13.36 -6.57 14.29
C ALA A 116 12.30 -5.65 14.93
N VAL A 117 12.29 -4.36 14.57
CA VAL A 117 11.30 -3.39 15.06
C VAL A 117 9.86 -3.83 14.74
N VAL A 118 9.61 -4.26 13.50
CA VAL A 118 8.26 -4.73 13.12
C VAL A 118 7.87 -6.00 13.88
N LYS A 119 8.78 -6.97 14.05
CA LYS A 119 8.51 -8.21 14.79
C LYS A 119 8.29 -7.98 16.29
N GLU A 120 9.01 -7.03 16.88
CA GLU A 120 8.84 -6.67 18.29
C GLU A 120 7.46 -6.07 18.55
N ARG A 121 6.98 -5.22 17.63
CA ARG A 121 5.67 -4.53 17.76
C ARG A 121 4.50 -5.39 17.31
N PHE A 122 4.74 -6.29 16.36
CA PHE A 122 3.74 -7.19 15.82
C PHE A 122 4.32 -8.62 15.81
N PRO A 123 4.27 -9.31 16.97
CA PRO A 123 4.84 -10.66 17.12
C PRO A 123 4.27 -11.65 16.10
N GLN A 124 3.00 -11.43 15.72
CA GLN A 124 2.32 -12.20 14.70
C GLN A 124 1.98 -11.31 13.51
N ALA A 125 2.43 -11.71 12.32
CA ALA A 125 2.10 -11.01 11.08
C ALA A 125 0.58 -10.95 10.81
N SER A 126 -0.17 -11.92 11.34
CA SER A 126 -1.64 -11.95 11.30
C SER A 126 -2.28 -10.77 12.02
N VAL A 127 -1.73 -10.30 13.15
CA VAL A 127 -2.25 -9.16 13.91
C VAL A 127 -2.04 -7.87 13.12
N LEU A 128 -0.84 -7.66 12.61
CA LEU A 128 -0.50 -6.51 11.77
C LEU A 128 -1.45 -6.44 10.55
N PHE A 129 -1.64 -7.56 9.86
CA PHE A 129 -2.55 -7.64 8.71
C PHE A 129 -4.01 -7.42 9.07
N ALA A 130 -4.47 -7.98 10.19
CA ALA A 130 -5.85 -7.78 10.63
C ALA A 130 -6.11 -6.31 10.98
N ILE A 131 -5.19 -5.62 11.66
CA ILE A 131 -5.26 -4.18 11.91
C ILE A 131 -5.35 -3.41 10.59
N ASP A 132 -4.48 -3.71 9.62
CA ASP A 132 -4.46 -3.08 8.30
C ASP A 132 -5.80 -3.20 7.57
N GLN A 133 -6.38 -4.40 7.54
CA GLN A 133 -7.67 -4.64 6.91
C GLN A 133 -8.82 -3.90 7.61
N LEU A 134 -8.79 -3.80 8.96
CA LEU A 134 -9.76 -2.98 9.68
C LEU A 134 -9.63 -1.51 9.32
N ILE A 135 -8.42 -0.96 9.29
CA ILE A 135 -8.16 0.44 8.93
C ILE A 135 -8.65 0.73 7.50
N LYS A 136 -8.28 -0.12 6.53
CA LYS A 136 -8.78 -0.03 5.14
C LYS A 136 -10.30 -0.10 5.08
N GLY A 137 -10.91 -0.94 5.91
CA GLY A 137 -12.36 -1.02 6.08
C GLY A 137 -12.99 0.28 6.59
N VAL A 138 -12.39 0.91 7.61
CA VAL A 138 -12.82 2.22 8.14
C VAL A 138 -12.74 3.30 7.07
N ILE A 139 -11.59 3.40 6.42
CA ILE A 139 -11.32 4.27 5.27
C ILE A 139 -12.37 4.11 4.17
N LYS A 140 -12.66 2.87 3.79
CA LYS A 140 -13.61 2.55 2.71
C LYS A 140 -15.03 2.95 3.07
N ALA A 141 -15.43 2.72 4.33
CA ALA A 141 -16.73 3.13 4.84
C ALA A 141 -16.90 4.65 4.79
N ILE A 142 -15.94 5.41 5.35
CA ILE A 142 -15.98 6.88 5.37
C ILE A 142 -15.99 7.44 3.94
N SER A 143 -15.09 6.95 3.09
CA SER A 143 -15.02 7.40 1.69
C SER A 143 -16.29 7.04 0.91
N GLY A 144 -16.94 5.93 1.25
CA GLY A 144 -18.22 5.51 0.69
C GLY A 144 -19.35 6.47 1.06
N LEU A 145 -19.43 6.86 2.33
CA LEU A 145 -20.42 7.84 2.82
C LEU A 145 -20.27 9.18 2.12
N VAL A 146 -19.05 9.70 2.00
CA VAL A 146 -18.78 10.98 1.30
C VAL A 146 -19.21 10.91 -0.16
N ARG A 147 -18.90 9.81 -0.86
CA ARG A 147 -19.35 9.60 -2.25
C ARG A 147 -20.87 9.50 -2.36
N GLY A 148 -21.53 8.85 -1.42
CA GLY A 148 -22.98 8.72 -1.37
C GLY A 148 -23.67 10.09 -1.24
N ILE A 149 -23.19 10.94 -0.34
CA ILE A 149 -23.72 12.31 -0.16
C ILE A 149 -23.55 13.13 -1.45
N LEU A 150 -22.37 13.08 -2.08
CA LEU A 150 -22.12 13.80 -3.33
C LEU A 150 -22.97 13.32 -4.50
N GLY A 151 -23.38 12.05 -4.51
CA GLY A 151 -24.24 11.49 -5.55
C GLY A 151 -25.71 11.91 -5.47
N ILE A 152 -26.16 12.42 -4.32
CA ILE A 152 -27.56 12.85 -4.11
C ILE A 152 -27.77 14.31 -4.55
N LEU A 153 -26.71 15.11 -4.68
CA LEU A 153 -26.81 16.51 -5.07
C LEU A 153 -26.99 16.66 -6.60
N PRO A 154 -28.15 17.15 -7.09
CA PRO A 154 -28.41 17.31 -8.52
C PRO A 154 -27.76 18.60 -9.04
N ILE A 155 -26.42 18.62 -9.09
CA ILE A 155 -25.65 19.76 -9.60
C ILE A 155 -25.13 19.42 -11.00
N PRO A 156 -25.53 20.17 -12.05
CA PRO A 156 -24.99 20.00 -13.40
C PRO A 156 -23.46 20.12 -13.40
N GLY A 157 -22.75 19.18 -14.04
CA GLY A 157 -21.27 19.17 -14.11
C GLY A 157 -20.55 18.47 -12.94
N VAL A 158 -21.28 17.96 -11.94
CA VAL A 158 -20.67 17.19 -10.83
C VAL A 158 -20.05 15.87 -11.29
N GLN A 159 -20.42 15.29 -12.42
CA GLN A 159 -19.86 14.01 -12.87
C GLN A 159 -18.38 14.11 -13.31
N GLN A 160 -17.98 15.17 -14.01
CA GLN A 160 -16.57 15.41 -14.32
C GLN A 160 -15.76 15.77 -13.07
N ILE A 161 -16.32 16.64 -12.20
CA ILE A 161 -15.68 17.03 -10.95
C ILE A 161 -15.58 15.84 -9.97
N SER A 162 -16.57 14.94 -9.95
CA SER A 162 -16.59 13.78 -9.07
C SER A 162 -15.53 12.76 -9.45
N SER A 163 -15.15 12.66 -10.74
CA SER A 163 -14.05 11.80 -11.18
C SER A 163 -12.69 12.30 -10.67
N ILE A 164 -12.45 13.61 -10.77
CA ILE A 164 -11.24 14.28 -10.26
C ILE A 164 -11.22 14.20 -8.74
N PHE A 165 -12.34 14.49 -8.09
CA PHE A 165 -12.52 14.39 -6.65
C PHE A 165 -12.34 12.94 -6.14
N SER A 166 -12.79 11.94 -6.90
CA SER A 166 -12.61 10.53 -6.55
C SER A 166 -11.16 10.09 -6.70
N ALA A 167 -10.47 10.54 -7.76
CA ALA A 167 -9.03 10.32 -7.93
C ALA A 167 -8.23 10.98 -6.81
N PHE A 168 -8.60 12.22 -6.46
CA PHE A 168 -8.07 12.96 -5.33
C PHE A 168 -8.28 12.23 -4.00
N MET A 169 -9.51 11.80 -3.69
CA MET A 169 -9.85 11.09 -2.46
C MET A 169 -9.07 9.78 -2.34
N ARG A 170 -8.86 9.09 -3.47
CA ARG A 170 -8.06 7.86 -3.50
C ARG A 170 -6.61 8.12 -3.09
N VAL A 171 -6.02 9.22 -3.53
CA VAL A 171 -4.65 9.59 -3.11
C VAL A 171 -4.65 10.11 -1.68
N ALA A 172 -5.63 10.93 -1.31
CA ALA A 172 -5.68 11.55 0.00
C ALA A 172 -5.92 10.57 1.15
N VAL A 173 -6.65 9.50 0.86
CA VAL A 173 -7.00 8.47 1.82
C VAL A 173 -6.08 7.25 1.69
N GLY A 174 -5.36 7.11 0.58
CA GLY A 174 -4.49 5.97 0.28
C GLY A 174 -3.19 5.90 1.08
N PHE A 175 -2.97 6.82 2.02
CA PHE A 175 -1.82 6.81 2.94
C PHE A 175 -2.22 6.78 4.41
N VAL A 176 -3.52 6.65 4.69
CA VAL A 176 -4.04 6.72 6.06
C VAL A 176 -3.60 5.50 6.83
N ASP A 177 -3.75 4.30 6.27
CA ASP A 177 -3.32 3.04 6.87
C ASP A 177 -1.84 3.04 7.24
N GLU A 178 -0.97 3.59 6.40
CA GLU A 178 0.46 3.70 6.72
C GLU A 178 0.75 4.68 7.84
N VAL A 179 0.02 5.80 7.91
CA VAL A 179 0.15 6.77 9.01
C VAL A 179 -0.34 6.18 10.33
N ILE A 180 -1.45 5.42 10.30
CA ILE A 180 -1.96 4.71 11.48
C ILE A 180 -0.98 3.64 11.95
N LEU A 181 -0.45 2.85 11.01
CA LEU A 181 0.61 1.88 11.30
C LEU A 181 1.84 2.57 11.89
N ALA A 182 2.23 3.72 11.33
CA ALA A 182 3.37 4.47 11.82
C ALA A 182 3.16 4.92 13.27
N TYR A 183 1.96 5.37 13.63
CA TYR A 183 1.64 5.71 15.01
C TYR A 183 1.77 4.51 15.94
N ALA A 184 1.28 3.33 15.53
CA ALA A 184 1.39 2.11 16.32
C ALA A 184 2.86 1.71 16.55
N ILE A 185 3.72 1.87 15.54
CA ILE A 185 5.16 1.61 15.66
C ILE A 185 5.82 2.65 16.58
N ARG A 186 5.51 3.94 16.40
CA ARG A 186 6.15 5.05 17.15
C ARG A 186 5.80 5.07 18.63
N THR A 187 4.55 4.74 18.98
CA THR A 187 4.05 4.83 20.38
C THR A 187 4.50 3.69 21.28
N ASN A 188 5.14 2.64 20.73
CA ASN A 188 5.65 1.51 21.48
C ASN A 188 4.62 0.87 22.45
N SER A 189 3.34 0.87 22.04
CA SER A 189 2.26 0.30 22.83
C SER A 189 2.26 -1.23 22.75
N GLU A 190 2.13 -1.90 23.90
CA GLU A 190 1.91 -3.34 23.97
C GLU A 190 0.57 -3.76 23.35
N ASN A 191 -0.40 -2.83 23.30
CA ASN A 191 -1.69 -3.03 22.66
C ASN A 191 -1.76 -2.30 21.31
N SER A 192 -1.38 -3.00 20.25
CA SER A 192 -1.38 -2.46 18.88
C SER A 192 -2.78 -2.09 18.38
N TRP A 193 -3.83 -2.80 18.84
CA TRP A 193 -5.22 -2.50 18.52
C TRP A 193 -5.64 -1.15 19.11
N MET A 194 -5.28 -0.89 20.37
CA MET A 194 -5.53 0.39 21.03
C MET A 194 -4.80 1.53 20.32
N SER A 195 -3.52 1.35 19.96
CA SER A 195 -2.79 2.37 19.20
C SER A 195 -3.44 2.67 17.86
N ALA A 196 -3.86 1.66 17.11
CA ALA A 196 -4.56 1.85 15.84
C ALA A 196 -5.90 2.59 16.02
N LYS A 197 -6.66 2.24 17.07
CA LYS A 197 -7.93 2.92 17.43
C LYS A 197 -7.69 4.41 17.70
N GLN A 198 -6.76 4.72 18.60
CA GLN A 198 -6.43 6.09 18.98
C GLN A 198 -5.94 6.89 17.79
N ALA A 199 -5.06 6.31 16.97
CA ALA A 199 -4.52 6.95 15.79
C ALA A 199 -5.62 7.32 14.78
N LEU A 200 -6.61 6.45 14.59
CA LEU A 200 -7.76 6.73 13.71
C LEU A 200 -8.61 7.89 14.23
N VAL A 201 -8.83 7.96 15.54
CA VAL A 201 -9.54 9.09 16.17
C VAL A 201 -8.73 10.38 15.99
N LEU A 202 -7.43 10.36 16.26
CA LEU A 202 -6.53 11.50 16.07
C LEU A 202 -6.46 11.96 14.61
N TYR A 203 -6.52 11.03 13.65
CA TYR A 203 -6.59 11.35 12.24
C TYR A 203 -7.94 11.99 11.89
N GLY A 204 -9.04 11.38 12.35
CA GLY A 204 -10.40 11.85 12.13
C GLY A 204 -10.63 13.26 12.69
N GLN A 205 -10.21 13.52 13.92
CA GLN A 205 -10.38 14.84 14.54
C GLN A 205 -9.60 15.94 13.83
N ASN A 206 -8.52 15.59 13.13
CA ASN A 206 -7.69 16.51 12.34
C ASN A 206 -7.92 16.40 10.82
N TYR A 207 -9.06 15.84 10.38
CA TYR A 207 -9.31 15.53 8.97
C TYR A 207 -9.09 16.70 8.01
N LYS A 208 -9.42 17.94 8.41
CA LYS A 208 -9.24 19.13 7.57
C LYS A 208 -7.77 19.37 7.22
N ILE A 209 -6.89 19.31 8.21
CA ILE A 209 -5.44 19.48 8.05
C ILE A 209 -4.91 18.33 7.18
N MET A 210 -5.32 17.11 7.50
CA MET A 210 -4.87 15.92 6.77
C MET A 210 -5.29 15.95 5.29
N LEU A 211 -6.56 16.23 5.00
CA LEU A 211 -7.08 16.30 3.63
C LEU A 211 -6.46 17.45 2.83
N LYS A 212 -6.27 18.62 3.44
CA LYS A 212 -5.59 19.76 2.79
C LYS A 212 -4.16 19.40 2.40
N ASN A 213 -3.43 18.71 3.26
CA ASN A 213 -2.05 18.31 2.96
C ASN A 213 -1.98 17.21 1.91
N ALA A 214 -2.80 16.19 2.08
CA ALA A 214 -3.00 15.15 1.09
C ALA A 214 -3.34 15.69 -0.31
N ALA A 215 -4.12 16.77 -0.38
CA ALA A 215 -4.44 17.46 -1.64
C ALA A 215 -3.21 17.92 -2.41
N TRP A 216 -2.37 18.69 -1.73
CA TRP A 216 -1.14 19.22 -2.29
C TRP A 216 -0.17 18.10 -2.61
N LEU A 217 -0.06 17.11 -1.72
CA LEU A 217 0.78 15.96 -1.93
C LEU A 217 0.34 15.15 -3.16
N ALA A 218 -0.95 15.00 -3.39
CA ALA A 218 -1.47 14.34 -4.59
C ALA A 218 -0.99 15.03 -5.86
N LEU A 219 -1.15 16.36 -5.96
CA LEU A 219 -0.68 17.14 -7.11
C LEU A 219 0.83 16.96 -7.34
N ILE A 220 1.62 17.01 -6.26
CA ILE A 220 3.08 16.83 -6.31
C ILE A 220 3.43 15.42 -6.78
N VAL A 221 2.80 14.38 -6.22
CA VAL A 221 3.05 12.98 -6.58
C VAL A 221 2.63 12.69 -8.02
N TYR A 222 1.53 13.28 -8.52
CA TYR A 222 1.17 13.17 -9.93
C TYR A 222 2.19 13.86 -10.85
N GLY A 223 2.64 15.06 -10.50
CA GLY A 223 3.68 15.77 -11.25
C GLY A 223 5.01 15.01 -11.28
N LEU A 224 5.47 14.52 -10.12
CA LEU A 224 6.65 13.67 -10.02
C LEU A 224 6.48 12.34 -10.76
N GLY A 225 5.28 11.75 -10.72
CA GLY A 225 4.94 10.54 -11.46
C GLY A 225 5.06 10.73 -12.97
N LEU A 226 4.60 11.87 -13.50
CA LEU A 226 4.77 12.23 -14.90
C LEU A 226 6.25 12.40 -15.26
N LEU A 227 7.03 13.08 -14.42
CA LEU A 227 8.47 13.25 -14.63
C LEU A 227 9.19 11.90 -14.64
N VAL A 228 8.92 11.03 -13.66
CA VAL A 228 9.47 9.67 -13.60
C VAL A 228 9.09 8.88 -14.85
N PHE A 229 7.84 8.96 -15.29
CA PHE A 229 7.39 8.29 -16.52
C PHE A 229 8.21 8.75 -17.73
N LEU A 230 8.41 10.06 -17.91
CA LEU A 230 9.20 10.62 -19.02
C LEU A 230 10.66 10.14 -18.97
N VAL A 231 11.28 10.14 -17.78
CA VAL A 231 12.66 9.64 -17.59
C VAL A 231 12.75 8.15 -17.93
N MET A 232 11.74 7.36 -17.56
CA MET A 232 11.71 5.91 -17.81
C MET A 232 11.44 5.52 -19.27
N LEU A 233 11.06 6.46 -20.14
CA LEU A 233 10.94 6.19 -21.58
C LEU A 233 12.29 5.81 -22.20
N ALA A 234 13.39 6.43 -21.76
CA ALA A 234 14.73 6.15 -22.30
C ALA A 234 15.23 4.72 -22.02
N PRO A 235 15.28 4.21 -20.78
CA PRO A 235 15.69 2.83 -20.52
C PRO A 235 14.72 1.81 -21.15
N ALA A 236 13.42 2.12 -21.22
CA ALA A 236 12.47 1.26 -21.91
C ALA A 236 12.74 1.19 -23.42
N ALA A 237 13.00 2.33 -24.08
CA ALA A 237 13.36 2.38 -25.49
C ALA A 237 14.67 1.63 -25.78
N LEU A 238 15.66 1.74 -24.89
CA LEU A 238 16.90 0.99 -25.01
C LEU A 238 16.67 -0.53 -24.97
N VAL A 239 15.86 -1.02 -24.03
CA VAL A 239 15.53 -2.46 -23.93
C VAL A 239 14.85 -2.96 -25.22
N VAL A 240 13.92 -2.18 -25.78
CA VAL A 240 13.25 -2.50 -27.04
C VAL A 240 14.23 -2.60 -28.20
N TYR A 241 15.12 -1.61 -28.31
CA TYR A 241 16.14 -1.57 -29.36
C TYR A 241 17.05 -2.81 -29.31
N MET A 242 17.34 -3.32 -28.11
CA MET A 242 18.20 -4.49 -27.92
C MET A 242 17.51 -5.85 -28.14
N MET A 243 16.19 -5.89 -28.41
CA MET A 243 15.44 -7.13 -28.65
C MET A 243 14.97 -7.25 -30.12
N PRO A 244 15.71 -7.97 -30.98
CA PRO A 244 15.30 -8.22 -32.36
C PRO A 244 13.96 -8.97 -32.40
N GLY A 245 12.99 -8.44 -33.13
CA GLY A 245 11.66 -9.05 -33.29
C GLY A 245 10.63 -8.67 -32.22
N ALA A 246 10.97 -7.84 -31.24
CA ALA A 246 9.99 -7.30 -30.29
C ALA A 246 9.03 -6.36 -31.02
N TRP A 247 7.73 -6.70 -31.04
CA TRP A 247 6.70 -5.81 -31.58
C TRP A 247 6.67 -4.52 -30.75
N ALA A 248 6.39 -3.37 -31.37
CA ALA A 248 6.31 -2.06 -30.70
C ALA A 248 5.44 -2.05 -29.42
N ALA A 249 4.48 -2.99 -29.30
CA ALA A 249 3.69 -3.23 -28.10
C ALA A 249 4.53 -3.65 -26.86
N GLY A 250 5.58 -4.46 -27.03
CA GLY A 250 6.44 -4.92 -25.93
C GLY A 250 7.16 -3.75 -25.24
N GLY A 251 7.58 -2.75 -26.00
CA GLY A 251 8.24 -1.56 -25.46
C GLY A 251 7.37 -0.70 -24.56
N VAL A 252 6.10 -0.55 -24.92
CA VAL A 252 5.11 0.13 -24.09
C VAL A 252 4.89 -0.64 -22.79
N VAL A 253 4.83 -1.97 -22.84
CA VAL A 253 4.69 -2.80 -21.63
C VAL A 253 5.90 -2.64 -20.71
N PHE A 254 7.13 -2.71 -21.23
CA PHE A 254 8.33 -2.50 -20.40
C PHE A 254 8.41 -1.07 -19.83
N ALA A 255 8.08 -0.05 -20.62
CA ALA A 255 8.02 1.34 -20.14
C ALA A 255 7.03 1.51 -18.98
N LEU A 256 5.84 0.93 -19.12
CA LEU A 256 4.82 0.95 -18.08
C LEU A 256 5.27 0.18 -16.83
N LEU A 257 5.93 -0.97 -16.99
CA LEU A 257 6.46 -1.75 -15.86
C LEU A 257 7.57 -1.01 -15.10
N PHE A 258 8.53 -0.40 -15.82
CA PHE A 258 9.58 0.41 -15.20
C PHE A 258 9.00 1.64 -14.51
N ALA A 259 8.12 2.39 -15.18
CA ALA A 259 7.48 3.56 -14.59
C ALA A 259 6.65 3.19 -13.35
N TRP A 260 5.91 2.07 -13.40
CA TRP A 260 5.15 1.57 -12.25
C TRP A 260 6.07 1.18 -11.08
N SER A 261 7.16 0.47 -11.36
CA SER A 261 8.10 0.01 -10.35
C SER A 261 8.78 1.19 -9.64
N VAL A 262 9.23 2.20 -10.39
CA VAL A 262 9.85 3.40 -9.81
C VAL A 262 8.83 4.22 -9.04
N LYS A 263 7.60 4.38 -9.56
CA LYS A 263 6.51 5.03 -8.83
C LYS A 263 6.24 4.35 -7.48
N ALA A 264 6.10 3.03 -7.47
CA ALA A 264 5.78 2.28 -6.26
C ALA A 264 6.96 2.21 -5.27
N ALA A 265 8.20 2.18 -5.77
CA ALA A 265 9.38 2.08 -4.92
C ALA A 265 9.84 3.43 -4.34
N LEU A 266 9.63 4.54 -5.04
CA LEU A 266 10.13 5.86 -4.65
C LEU A 266 9.02 6.82 -4.23
N LEU A 267 7.98 7.00 -5.06
CA LEU A 267 6.96 8.04 -4.82
C LEU A 267 6.01 7.68 -3.68
N GLU A 268 5.70 6.39 -3.51
CA GLU A 268 4.86 5.92 -2.41
C GLU A 268 5.50 6.16 -1.03
N PRO A 269 6.73 5.69 -0.72
CA PRO A 269 7.35 5.97 0.57
C PRO A 269 7.65 7.46 0.79
N PHE A 270 7.93 8.21 -0.28
CA PHE A 270 8.05 9.66 -0.21
C PHE A 270 6.74 10.31 0.24
N ALA A 271 5.60 9.90 -0.31
CA ALA A 271 4.30 10.42 0.08
C ALA A 271 3.95 10.06 1.52
N ILE A 272 4.22 8.81 1.94
CA ILE A 272 4.04 8.36 3.31
C ILE A 272 4.88 9.20 4.27
N ALA A 273 6.16 9.44 3.94
CA ALA A 273 7.05 10.32 4.71
C ALA A 273 6.50 11.75 4.88
N CYS A 274 5.95 12.35 3.82
CA CYS A 274 5.31 13.66 3.91
C CYS A 274 4.08 13.63 4.82
N MET A 275 3.20 12.63 4.67
CA MET A 275 1.99 12.53 5.50
C MET A 275 2.29 12.24 6.96
N MET A 276 3.32 11.44 7.26
CA MET A 276 3.79 11.21 8.63
C MET A 276 4.28 12.50 9.28
N GLN A 277 5.04 13.34 8.56
CA GLN A 277 5.47 14.65 9.09
C GLN A 277 4.27 15.51 9.49
N VAL A 278 3.24 15.60 8.64
CA VAL A 278 2.02 16.35 8.93
C VAL A 278 1.31 15.75 10.14
N TYR A 279 1.06 14.45 10.10
CA TYR A 279 0.29 13.76 11.11
C TYR A 279 0.92 13.90 12.49
N PHE A 280 2.18 13.53 12.64
CA PHE A 280 2.88 13.54 13.92
C PHE A 280 3.04 14.93 14.51
N ARG A 281 3.27 15.96 13.68
CA ARG A 281 3.27 17.36 14.14
C ARG A 281 1.87 17.81 14.56
N THR A 282 0.84 17.41 13.84
CA THR A 282 -0.53 17.84 14.10
C THR A 282 -1.05 17.27 15.42
N ILE A 283 -0.75 16.00 15.71
CA ILE A 283 -1.26 15.32 16.90
C ILE A 283 -0.44 15.57 18.17
N GLU A 284 0.64 16.35 18.09
CA GLU A 284 1.53 16.62 19.22
C GLU A 284 0.74 17.26 20.37
N GLY A 285 0.82 16.64 21.56
CA GLY A 285 0.07 17.08 22.74
C GLY A 285 -1.44 16.84 22.70
N GLN A 286 -1.99 16.22 21.65
CA GLN A 286 -3.42 15.92 21.55
C GLN A 286 -3.77 14.56 22.17
N THR A 287 -4.97 14.48 22.74
CA THR A 287 -5.60 13.20 23.09
C THR A 287 -6.77 12.89 22.15
N PRO A 288 -7.11 11.60 21.96
CA PRO A 288 -8.30 11.20 21.19
C PRO A 288 -9.58 11.84 21.74
N ASN A 289 -10.34 12.52 20.87
CA ASN A 289 -11.60 13.15 21.24
C ASN A 289 -12.75 12.11 21.28
N PRO A 290 -13.49 11.98 22.40
CA PRO A 290 -14.60 11.03 22.53
C PRO A 290 -15.74 11.22 21.50
N GLU A 291 -16.05 12.45 21.10
CA GLU A 291 -17.08 12.71 20.09
C GLU A 291 -16.66 12.19 18.71
N TRP A 292 -15.37 12.30 18.39
CA TRP A 292 -14.84 11.75 17.13
C TRP A 292 -14.78 10.24 17.15
N GLU A 293 -14.47 9.64 18.29
CA GLU A 293 -14.59 8.20 18.49
C GLU A 293 -16.02 7.73 18.24
N ALA A 294 -17.02 8.37 18.86
CA ALA A 294 -18.42 8.04 18.66
C ALA A 294 -18.87 8.19 17.18
N LYS A 295 -18.41 9.25 16.50
CA LYS A 295 -18.67 9.43 15.06
C LYS A 295 -18.08 8.29 14.23
N LEU A 296 -16.85 7.86 14.52
CA LEU A 296 -16.21 6.75 13.80
C LEU A 296 -16.94 5.41 14.03
N GLU A 297 -17.42 5.16 15.26
CA GLU A 297 -18.24 3.99 15.58
C GLU A 297 -19.56 3.97 14.81
N GLN A 298 -20.21 5.13 14.69
CA GLN A 298 -21.45 5.27 13.93
C GLN A 298 -21.24 5.04 12.43
N MET A 299 -20.13 5.57 11.88
CA MET A 299 -19.85 5.51 10.44
C MET A 299 -19.26 4.18 9.97
N SER A 300 -18.61 3.41 10.84
CA SER A 300 -17.89 2.21 10.44
C SER A 300 -18.00 1.04 11.42
N GLY A 301 -18.61 -0.05 10.97
CA GLY A 301 -18.59 -1.33 11.69
C GLY A 301 -17.17 -1.88 11.91
N LYS A 302 -16.22 -1.55 11.02
CA LYS A 302 -14.81 -1.95 11.16
C LYS A 302 -14.08 -1.16 12.25
N PHE A 303 -14.51 0.07 12.53
CA PHE A 303 -14.01 0.80 13.68
C PHE A 303 -14.54 0.22 14.99
N ARG A 304 -15.80 -0.23 15.02
CA ARG A 304 -16.35 -0.98 16.18
C ARG A 304 -15.58 -2.26 16.44
N GLU A 305 -15.37 -3.09 15.41
CA GLU A 305 -14.57 -4.32 15.53
C GLU A 305 -13.15 -4.02 16.04
N LEU A 306 -12.54 -2.92 15.58
CA LEU A 306 -11.23 -2.48 16.06
C LEU A 306 -11.25 -2.09 17.55
N LYS A 307 -12.26 -1.34 17.98
CA LYS A 307 -12.46 -0.96 19.38
C LYS A 307 -12.69 -2.18 20.27
N ASP A 308 -13.52 -3.13 19.83
CA ASP A 308 -13.81 -4.34 20.60
C ASP A 308 -12.55 -5.19 20.81
N ARG A 309 -11.72 -5.33 19.78
CA ARG A 309 -10.40 -5.98 19.92
C ARG A 309 -9.45 -5.19 20.81
N ALA A 310 -9.47 -3.86 20.75
CA ALA A 310 -8.65 -3.01 21.59
C ALA A 310 -9.01 -3.13 23.08
N LEU A 311 -10.29 -3.35 23.39
CA LEU A 311 -10.80 -3.52 24.75
C LEU A 311 -10.78 -4.98 25.23
N GLY A 312 -10.44 -5.94 24.37
CA GLY A 312 -10.45 -7.38 24.69
C GLY A 312 -11.84 -8.01 24.70
N THR A 313 -12.90 -7.30 24.32
CA THR A 313 -14.29 -7.77 24.38
C THR A 313 -14.63 -8.77 23.26
N ALA A 314 -13.87 -8.78 22.16
CA ALA A 314 -14.06 -9.70 21.05
C ALA A 314 -13.82 -11.20 21.42
N GLY A 315 -13.09 -11.47 22.50
CA GLY A 315 -12.91 -12.83 23.03
C GLY A 315 -14.07 -13.30 23.92
N GLU A 316 -14.76 -12.37 24.59
CA GLU A 316 -15.83 -12.70 25.56
C GLU A 316 -17.16 -13.06 24.89
N GLU A 317 -17.47 -12.48 23.73
CA GLU A 317 -18.68 -12.82 22.96
C GLU A 317 -18.64 -14.23 22.38
N ALA A 318 -17.46 -14.71 21.96
CA ALA A 318 -17.28 -16.08 21.46
C ALA A 318 -17.45 -17.13 22.57
N THR A 319 -17.04 -16.81 23.80
CA THR A 319 -17.29 -17.66 24.99
C THR A 319 -18.75 -17.61 25.44
N ARG A 320 -19.41 -16.44 25.41
CA ARG A 320 -20.83 -16.33 25.80
C ARG A 320 -21.81 -16.95 24.81
N GLY A 321 -21.45 -17.02 23.53
CA GLY A 321 -22.25 -17.71 22.50
C GLY A 321 -22.15 -19.24 22.53
N GLY A 322 -21.14 -19.80 23.22
CA GLY A 322 -20.92 -21.25 23.35
C GLY A 322 -21.70 -21.92 24.48
N ASP A 323 -22.09 -21.16 25.52
CA ASP A 323 -22.78 -21.68 26.71
C ASP A 323 -24.30 -21.68 26.62
N ALA A 324 -24.89 -21.20 25.52
CA ALA A 324 -26.32 -21.29 25.27
C ALA A 324 -26.69 -22.61 24.60
N ARG A 325 -26.48 -23.75 25.28
CA ARG A 325 -27.23 -24.98 25.01
C ARG A 325 -28.33 -25.10 26.07
N PRO A 326 -29.63 -25.02 25.71
CA PRO A 326 -30.69 -25.26 26.68
C PRO A 326 -30.65 -26.74 27.11
N ALA A 327 -30.66 -26.94 28.43
CA ALA A 327 -30.93 -28.22 29.07
C ALA A 327 -32.42 -28.57 28.98
#